data_AF-A0A5K0X9D4-F1
#
_entry.id   AF-A0A5K0X9D4-F1
#
_cell.length_a   1.000
_cell.length_b   1.000
_cell.length_c   1.000
_cell.angle_alpha   90.00
_cell.angle_beta   90.00
_cell.angle_gamma   90.00
#
_symmetry.space_group_name_H-M   'P 1'
#
loop_
_entity.id
_entity.type
_entity.pdbx_description
1 polymer ?
#
loop_
_entity_poly.entity_id
_entity_poly.type
_entity_poly.pdbx_seq_one_letter_code
_entity_poly.pdbx_strand_id
1 'polypeptide(L)'
;GGRLSLDAQLDNLANTQQDLITYAGMDATRDIFHDSIFSITMGANDFINNYLFPIKEFSLRPLLTPGQFTDAMISKYRLQLT
;
A
#
# COMPACT_ATOMS: atom_id res chain seq x y z
N GLY A 1 11.71 8.13 9.39
CA GLY A 1 10.71 7.18 8.89
C GLY A 1 11.21 6.59 7.60
N GLY A 2 11.31 5.26 7.51
CA GLY A 2 11.69 4.59 6.28
C GLY A 2 10.57 4.64 5.25
N ARG A 3 10.89 4.33 3.98
CA ARG A 3 9.88 4.09 2.94
C ARG A 3 9.24 2.73 3.19
N LEU A 4 7.95 2.72 3.53
CA LEU A 4 7.16 1.50 3.71
C LEU A 4 6.23 1.36 2.49
N SER A 5 6.33 0.24 1.77
CA SER A 5 5.47 -0.01 0.61
C SER A 5 4.00 -0.12 1.05
N LEU A 6 3.07 0.10 0.11
CA LEU A 6 1.65 -0.09 0.40
C LEU A 6 1.35 -1.56 0.78
N ASP A 7 2.06 -2.55 0.21
CA ASP A 7 1.93 -3.95 0.63
C ASP A 7 2.21 -4.11 2.13
N ALA A 8 3.34 -3.57 2.61
CA ALA A 8 3.69 -3.68 4.02
C ALA A 8 2.77 -2.85 4.93
N GLN A 9 2.17 -1.76 4.42
CA GLN A 9 1.14 -1.02 5.15
C GLN A 9 -0.15 -1.84 5.30
N LEU A 10 -0.56 -2.57 4.25
CA LEU A 10 -1.72 -3.48 4.31
C LEU A 10 -1.46 -4.67 5.24
N ASP A 11 -0.25 -5.24 5.22
CA ASP A 11 0.15 -6.30 6.15
C ASP A 11 0.08 -5.80 7.61
N ASN A 12 0.54 -4.58 7.88
CA ASN A 12 0.43 -3.98 9.20
C ASN A 12 -1.02 -3.77 9.64
N LEU A 13 -1.91 -3.39 8.71
CA LEU A 13 -3.34 -3.28 9.00
C LEU A 13 -3.95 -4.65 9.33
N ALA A 14 -3.59 -5.69 8.59
CA ALA A 14 -4.02 -7.06 8.87
C ALA A 14 -3.52 -7.55 10.24
N ASN A 15 -2.26 -7.28 10.59
CA ASN A 15 -1.72 -7.59 11.91
C ASN A 15 -2.48 -6.84 13.02
N THR A 16 -2.76 -5.55 12.81
CA THR A 16 -3.55 -4.74 13.76
C THR A 16 -4.95 -5.31 13.96
N GLN A 17 -5.60 -5.79 12.89
CA GLN A 17 -6.88 -6.48 12.98
C GLN A 17 -6.77 -7.75 13.83
N GLN A 18 -5.72 -8.56 13.61
CA GLN A 18 -5.50 -9.81 14.35
C GLN A 18 -5.19 -9.55 15.83
N ASP A 19 -4.45 -8.49 16.15
CA ASP A 19 -4.20 -8.06 17.51
C ASP A 19 -5.51 -7.67 18.18
N LEU A 20 -6.35 -6.86 17.53
CA LEU A 20 -7.66 -6.48 18.06
C LEU A 20 -8.57 -7.70 18.29
N ILE A 21 -8.57 -8.67 17.37
CA ILE A 21 -9.31 -9.93 17.57
C ILE A 21 -8.81 -10.67 18.82
N THR A 22 -7.49 -10.71 19.02
CA THR A 22 -6.87 -11.35 20.20
C THR A 22 -7.26 -10.67 21.50
N TYR A 23 -7.30 -9.33 21.52
CA TYR A 23 -7.51 -8.55 22.74
C TYR A 23 -8.99 -8.29 23.06
N ALA A 24 -9.81 -8.00 22.05
CA ALA A 24 -11.19 -7.55 22.19
C ALA A 24 -12.23 -8.57 21.70
N GLY A 25 -11.81 -9.59 20.97
CA GLY A 25 -12.70 -10.55 20.33
C GLY A 25 -13.16 -10.11 18.94
N MET A 26 -13.71 -11.07 18.18
CA MET A 26 -14.09 -10.89 16.78
C MET A 26 -15.21 -9.86 16.60
N ASP A 27 -16.26 -9.91 17.43
CA ASP A 27 -17.43 -9.04 17.30
C ASP A 27 -17.07 -7.57 17.59
N ALA A 28 -16.36 -7.30 18.69
CA ALA A 28 -15.91 -5.94 19.01
C ALA A 28 -14.93 -5.39 17.94
N THR A 29 -14.06 -6.23 17.41
CA THR A 29 -13.17 -5.81 16.30
C THR A 29 -13.97 -5.46 15.06
N ARG A 30 -15.00 -6.24 14.73
CA ARG A 30 -15.88 -5.94 13.60
C ARG A 30 -16.56 -4.58 13.75
N ASP A 31 -17.07 -4.26 14.93
CA ASP A 31 -17.72 -2.97 15.19
C ASP A 31 -16.72 -1.80 15.04
N ILE A 32 -15.50 -1.94 15.56
CA ILE A 32 -14.42 -0.94 15.39
C ILE A 32 -14.16 -0.67 13.91
N PHE A 33 -14.01 -1.72 13.09
CA PHE A 33 -13.72 -1.55 11.66
C PHE A 33 -14.94 -1.04 10.88
N HIS A 34 -16.16 -1.41 11.28
CA HIS A 34 -17.39 -0.91 10.70
C HIS A 34 -17.53 0.61 10.89
N ASP A 35 -17.15 1.12 12.05
CA ASP A 35 -17.25 2.55 12.39
C ASP A 35 -16.01 3.36 11.97
N SER A 36 -14.98 2.70 11.44
CA SER A 36 -13.74 3.32 11.01
C SER A 36 -13.82 3.90 9.59
N ILE A 37 -13.07 4.98 9.35
CA ILE A 37 -12.85 5.54 8.01
C ILE A 37 -11.41 5.28 7.60
N PHE A 38 -11.23 4.59 6.48
CA PHE A 38 -9.93 4.39 5.86
C PHE A 38 -9.74 5.39 4.71
N SER A 39 -8.64 6.14 4.75
CA SER A 39 -8.26 7.04 3.66
C SER A 39 -6.92 6.60 3.10
N ILE A 40 -6.89 6.34 1.80
CA ILE A 40 -5.68 5.98 1.06
C ILE A 40 -5.43 7.10 0.05
N THR A 41 -4.24 7.70 0.11
CA THR A 41 -3.84 8.77 -0.81
C THR A 41 -2.64 8.32 -1.61
N MET A 42 -2.76 8.43 -2.93
CA MET A 42 -1.76 7.98 -3.90
C MET A 42 -1.58 9.11 -4.90
N GLY A 43 -0.38 9.26 -5.48
CA GLY A 43 -0.17 10.40 -6.36
C GLY A 43 1.09 10.34 -7.20
N ALA A 44 1.41 11.48 -7.82
CA ALA A 44 2.55 11.60 -8.70
C ALA A 44 3.88 11.23 -8.03
N ASN A 45 3.95 11.31 -6.69
CA ASN A 45 5.12 10.92 -5.91
C ASN A 45 5.48 9.43 -6.09
N ASP A 46 4.52 8.56 -6.37
CA ASP A 46 4.77 7.15 -6.63
C ASP A 46 5.50 6.96 -7.96
N PHE A 47 5.09 7.69 -9.00
CA PHE A 47 5.80 7.69 -10.27
C PHE A 47 7.17 8.38 -10.18
N ILE A 48 7.21 9.58 -9.57
CA ILE A 48 8.44 10.37 -9.44
C ILE A 48 9.49 9.61 -8.65
N ASN A 49 9.14 9.01 -7.50
CA ASN A 49 10.12 8.39 -6.62
C ASN A 49 10.50 6.97 -7.02
N ASN A 50 9.66 6.24 -7.76
CA ASN A 50 9.95 4.85 -8.12
C ASN A 50 10.36 4.68 -9.59
N TYR A 51 10.03 5.65 -10.46
CA TYR A 51 10.43 5.65 -11.86
C TYR A 51 11.41 6.77 -12.19
N LEU A 52 11.14 8.04 -11.82
CA LEU A 52 12.01 9.14 -12.24
C LEU A 52 13.28 9.28 -11.37
N PHE A 53 13.16 9.24 -10.06
CA PHE A 53 14.28 9.38 -9.14
C PHE A 53 14.31 8.20 -8.18
N PRO A 54 14.44 6.96 -8.72
CA PRO A 54 14.51 5.80 -7.86
C PRO A 54 15.75 5.88 -7.00
N ILE A 55 15.60 5.49 -5.74
CA ILE A 55 16.75 5.09 -4.92
C ILE A 55 17.43 3.95 -5.70
N LYS A 56 18.76 3.97 -5.82
CA LYS A 56 19.52 3.10 -6.75
C LYS A 56 19.08 1.63 -6.77
N GLU A 57 18.68 1.08 -5.62
CA GLU A 57 18.25 -0.31 -5.43
C GLU A 57 16.90 -0.66 -6.09
N PHE A 58 16.06 0.33 -6.40
CA PHE A 58 14.71 0.15 -6.95
C PHE A 58 14.55 0.73 -8.37
N SER A 59 15.66 1.02 -9.07
CA SER A 59 15.59 1.65 -10.39
C SER A 59 15.06 0.71 -11.46
N LEU A 60 13.81 0.91 -11.85
CA LEU A 60 13.17 0.22 -12.97
C LEU A 60 13.33 0.95 -14.32
N ARG A 61 14.01 2.11 -14.34
CA ARG A 61 14.25 2.89 -15.57
C ARG A 61 14.86 2.09 -16.74
N PRO A 62 15.81 1.14 -16.55
CA PRO A 62 16.34 0.40 -17.69
C PRO A 62 15.39 -0.71 -18.19
N LEU A 63 14.29 -1.00 -17.49
CA LEU A 63 13.41 -2.14 -17.77
C LEU A 63 12.07 -1.76 -18.38
N LEU A 64 11.54 -0.57 -18.07
CA LEU A 64 10.19 -0.15 -18.47
C LEU A 64 10.18 1.26 -19.06
N THR A 65 9.35 1.46 -20.09
CA THR A 65 8.97 2.81 -20.54
C THR A 65 8.06 3.49 -19.51
N PRO A 66 7.89 4.83 -19.54
CA PRO A 66 6.98 5.54 -18.65
C PRO A 66 5.55 4.98 -18.66
N GLY A 67 5.04 4.63 -19.84
CA GLY A 67 3.71 4.05 -20.02
C GLY A 67 3.60 2.68 -19.36
N GLN A 68 4.54 1.77 -19.66
CA GLN A 68 4.56 0.42 -19.07
C GLN A 68 4.68 0.45 -17.54
N PHE A 69 5.48 1.37 -16.98
CA PHE A 69 5.55 1.54 -15.54
C PHE A 69 4.22 2.03 -14.96
N THR A 70 3.55 2.98 -15.63
CA THR A 70 2.24 3.48 -15.20
C THR A 70 1.18 2.38 -15.21
N ASP A 71 1.14 1.57 -16.26
CA ASP A 71 0.22 0.43 -16.37
C ASP A 71 0.47 -0.62 -15.28
N ALA A 72 1.75 -0.92 -14.99
CA ALA A 72 2.13 -1.84 -13.93
C ALA A 72 1.73 -1.29 -12.55
N MET A 73 1.97 0.00 -12.30
CA MET A 73 1.61 0.68 -11.05
C MET A 73 0.09 0.66 -10.83
N ILE A 74 -0.71 1.02 -11.85
CA ILE A 74 -2.18 0.96 -11.78
C ILE A 74 -2.66 -0.47 -11.53
N SER A 75 -2.06 -1.46 -12.19
CA SER A 75 -2.41 -2.87 -12.01
C SER A 75 -2.13 -3.35 -10.58
N LYS A 76 -1.00 -2.94 -10.01
CA LYS A 76 -0.64 -3.23 -8.62
C LYS A 76 -1.61 -2.58 -7.64
N TYR A 77 -1.99 -1.33 -7.87
CA TYR A 77 -2.97 -0.61 -7.06
C TYR A 77 -4.36 -1.25 -7.07
N ARG A 78 -4.81 -1.76 -8.22
CA ARG A 78 -6.07 -2.50 -8.28
C ARG A 78 -6.06 -3.69 -7.33
N LEU A 79 -4.99 -4.49 -7.35
CA LEU A 79 -4.85 -5.65 -6.45
C LEU A 79 -4.77 -5.27 -4.97
N GLN A 80 -4.27 -4.09 -4.64
CA GLN A 80 -4.11 -3.62 -3.26
C GLN A 80 -5.40 -2.98 -2.70
N LEU A 81 -6.35 -2.61 -3.55
CA LEU A 81 -7.57 -1.88 -3.19
C LEU A 81 -8.85 -2.71 -3.35
N THR A 82 -8.73 -3.99 -3.70
CA THR A 82 -9.85 -4.94 -3.89
C THR A 82 -9.56 -6.25 -3.19
#